data_AF-A0A6J0V1Q6-F1
#
_entry.id   AF-A0A6J0V1Q6-F1
#
_cell.length_a   1.000
_cell.length_b   1.000
_cell.length_c   1.000
_cell.angle_alpha   90.00
_cell.angle_beta   90.00
_cell.angle_gamma   90.00
#
_symmetry.space_group_name_H-M   'P 1'
#
loop_
_entity.id
_entity.type
_entity.pdbx_description
1 polymer ?
#
loop_
_entity_poly.entity_id
_entity_poly.type
_entity_poly.pdbx_seq_one_letter_code
_entity_poly.pdbx_strand_id
1 'polypeptide(L)'
;MPLTKAQYEEIARVVAQVPPTRQSLKTLKGRFPSQSQSTLLSIFSQEYQKVIKKTHAKHHTPEATEAYYQRYLTGVTTNAASPVLLELANEVGFAPSLVARIVLERFLQEGGGPVPSKTLINSMLRDPSQIPDGVLANQVYQCIVNDCCYGPLVDCIKHAIGHEHEVLLQEILLEKNVSFLAEDQLRAKGYDKTPDFILEVPIAVEGHIIHWIESKASFGDECSHKAYLHDQFWSYWNRSLAHICKEALSLSQKKSYYYLCNDMVKIVLNMQVPLKSSFPGAGAYIYSLSL
;
A
#
# COMPACT_ATOMS: atom_id res chain seq x y z
N MET A 1 -2.88 19.77 11.17
CA MET A 1 -3.52 19.50 12.48
C MET A 1 -3.84 18.01 12.53
N PRO A 2 -3.49 17.29 13.61
CA PRO A 2 -3.76 15.87 13.74
C PRO A 2 -5.26 15.55 13.63
N LEU A 3 -5.60 14.49 12.91
CA LEU A 3 -6.95 13.96 12.81
C LEU A 3 -7.31 13.15 14.08
N THR A 4 -8.51 13.31 14.63
CA THR A 4 -8.95 12.43 15.75
C THR A 4 -9.53 11.13 15.20
N LYS A 5 -9.58 10.07 16.01
CA LYS A 5 -10.23 8.80 15.63
C LYS A 5 -11.68 9.02 15.19
N ALA A 6 -12.44 9.85 15.90
CA ALA A 6 -13.80 10.20 15.56
C ALA A 6 -13.90 10.91 14.20
N GLN A 7 -13.00 11.85 13.92
CA GLN A 7 -12.93 12.52 12.62
C GLN A 7 -12.58 11.53 11.49
N TYR A 8 -11.68 10.59 11.74
CA TYR A 8 -11.32 9.57 10.76
C TYR A 8 -12.51 8.66 10.44
N GLU A 9 -13.20 8.16 11.46
CA GLU A 9 -14.37 7.31 11.32
C GLU A 9 -15.53 8.02 10.62
N GLU A 10 -15.68 9.33 10.82
CA GLU A 10 -16.64 10.15 10.10
C GLU A 10 -16.28 10.25 8.61
N ILE A 11 -15.03 10.60 8.29
CA ILE A 11 -14.56 10.69 6.91
C ILE A 11 -14.68 9.33 6.21
N ALA A 12 -14.25 8.25 6.85
CA ALA A 12 -14.32 6.89 6.31
C ALA A 12 -15.78 6.47 6.01
N ARG A 13 -16.73 6.80 6.90
CA ARG A 13 -18.16 6.57 6.66
C ARG A 13 -18.68 7.30 5.43
N VAL A 14 -18.25 8.55 5.22
CA VAL A 14 -18.61 9.31 4.02
C VAL A 14 -17.95 8.74 2.77
N VAL A 15 -16.68 8.34 2.85
CA VAL A 15 -15.96 7.72 1.73
C VAL A 15 -16.67 6.44 1.27
N ALA A 16 -17.16 5.62 2.19
CA ALA A 16 -17.90 4.40 1.86
C ALA A 16 -19.21 4.64 1.10
N GLN A 17 -19.75 5.88 1.12
CA GLN A 17 -21.00 6.26 0.46
C GLN A 17 -20.80 6.96 -0.88
N VAL A 18 -19.57 7.34 -1.22
CA VAL A 18 -19.27 8.02 -2.48
C VAL A 18 -18.70 7.05 -3.51
N PRO A 19 -19.01 7.21 -4.80
CA PRO A 19 -18.38 6.42 -5.86
C PRO A 19 -16.87 6.55 -5.82
N PRO A 20 -16.09 5.54 -6.24
CA PRO A 20 -14.64 5.61 -6.21
C PRO A 20 -14.05 6.39 -7.40
N THR A 21 -14.53 7.61 -7.59
CA THR A 21 -14.15 8.47 -8.72
C THR A 21 -13.34 9.67 -8.23
N ARG A 22 -12.54 10.26 -9.12
CA ARG A 22 -11.84 11.53 -8.83
C ARG A 22 -12.79 12.65 -8.40
N GLN A 23 -14.05 12.60 -8.85
CA GLN A 23 -15.05 13.59 -8.48
C GLN A 23 -15.42 13.50 -6.98
N SER A 24 -15.33 12.32 -6.39
CA SER A 24 -15.61 12.11 -4.96
C SER A 24 -14.65 12.84 -4.04
N LEU A 25 -13.41 13.07 -4.48
CA LEU A 25 -12.44 13.88 -3.73
C LEU A 25 -12.86 15.34 -3.64
N LYS A 26 -13.49 15.90 -4.68
CA LYS A 26 -14.04 17.26 -4.63
C LYS A 26 -15.18 17.33 -3.62
N THR A 27 -16.06 16.34 -3.62
CA THR A 27 -17.16 16.22 -2.64
C THR A 27 -16.62 16.10 -1.21
N LEU A 28 -15.58 15.28 -0.99
CA LEU A 28 -14.92 15.14 0.31
C LEU A 28 -14.29 16.45 0.76
N LYS A 29 -13.63 17.20 -0.14
CA LYS A 29 -13.03 18.49 0.19
C LYS A 29 -14.07 19.56 0.54
N GLY A 30 -15.22 19.55 -0.13
CA GLY A 30 -16.36 20.41 0.21
C GLY A 30 -16.93 20.10 1.60
N ARG A 31 -17.01 18.81 1.97
CA ARG A 31 -17.57 18.37 3.26
C ARG A 31 -16.60 18.50 4.43
N PHE A 32 -15.30 18.37 4.18
CA PHE A 32 -14.24 18.45 5.19
C PHE A 32 -13.21 19.53 4.82
N PRO A 33 -13.60 20.82 4.79
CA PRO A 33 -12.74 21.91 4.30
C PRO A 33 -11.50 22.11 5.17
N SER A 34 -11.62 21.83 6.48
CA SER A 34 -10.53 21.95 7.46
C SER A 34 -9.42 20.91 7.29
N GLN A 35 -9.66 19.83 6.56
CA GLN A 35 -8.66 18.79 6.32
C GLN A 35 -7.84 19.07 5.07
N SER A 36 -6.55 18.74 5.10
CA SER A 36 -5.70 18.87 3.90
C SER A 36 -6.17 17.90 2.81
N GLN A 37 -5.93 18.26 1.56
CA GLN A 37 -6.27 17.41 0.42
C GLN A 37 -5.50 16.08 0.45
N SER A 38 -4.23 16.11 0.87
CA SER A 38 -3.40 14.90 1.04
C SER A 38 -3.98 13.92 2.06
N THR A 39 -4.50 14.41 3.18
CA THR A 39 -5.13 13.57 4.21
C THR A 39 -6.41 12.92 3.69
N LEU A 40 -7.27 13.69 3.02
CA LEU A 40 -8.50 13.17 2.44
C LEU A 40 -8.23 12.13 1.33
N LEU A 41 -7.22 12.38 0.49
CA LEU A 41 -6.74 11.43 -0.52
C LEU A 41 -6.27 10.12 0.09
N SER A 42 -5.49 10.20 1.18
CA SER A 42 -4.96 9.04 1.88
C SER A 42 -6.07 8.19 2.50
N ILE A 43 -7.03 8.81 3.18
CA ILE A 43 -8.20 8.11 3.75
C ILE A 43 -9.03 7.49 2.64
N PHE A 44 -9.29 8.25 1.57
CA PHE A 44 -10.03 7.76 0.41
C PHE A 44 -9.37 6.53 -0.23
N SER A 45 -8.07 6.60 -0.49
CA SER A 45 -7.29 5.49 -1.07
C SER A 45 -7.34 4.25 -0.20
N GLN A 46 -7.22 4.41 1.13
CA GLN A 46 -7.25 3.28 2.06
C GLN A 46 -8.62 2.60 2.12
N GLU A 47 -9.70 3.38 2.26
CA GLU A 47 -11.06 2.82 2.28
C GLU A 47 -11.42 2.18 0.94
N TYR A 48 -11.02 2.81 -0.17
CA TYR A 48 -11.22 2.23 -1.48
C TYR A 48 -10.51 0.88 -1.63
N GLN A 49 -9.26 0.78 -1.15
CA GLN A 49 -8.54 -0.49 -1.17
C GLN A 49 -9.23 -1.59 -0.35
N LYS A 50 -9.86 -1.25 0.78
CA LYS A 50 -10.65 -2.21 1.58
C LYS A 50 -11.85 -2.73 0.79
N VAL A 51 -12.56 -1.84 0.09
CA VAL A 51 -13.71 -2.22 -0.75
C VAL A 51 -13.26 -3.16 -1.86
N ILE A 52 -12.21 -2.77 -2.61
CA ILE A 52 -11.67 -3.56 -3.72
C ILE A 52 -11.20 -4.94 -3.25
N LYS A 53 -10.51 -5.04 -2.11
CA LYS A 53 -10.09 -6.34 -1.55
C LYS A 53 -11.29 -7.24 -1.22
N LYS A 54 -12.37 -6.69 -0.64
CA LYS A 54 -13.58 -7.44 -0.32
C LYS A 54 -14.32 -7.92 -1.56
N THR A 55 -14.32 -7.13 -2.64
CA THR A 55 -15.03 -7.44 -3.87
C THR A 55 -14.15 -8.10 -4.94
N HIS A 56 -12.85 -8.28 -4.71
CA HIS A 56 -11.92 -8.77 -5.72
C HIS A 56 -12.35 -10.10 -6.35
N ALA A 57 -12.74 -11.07 -5.52
CA ALA A 57 -13.07 -12.42 -5.96
C ALA A 57 -14.28 -12.45 -6.92
N LYS A 58 -15.32 -11.62 -6.69
CA LYS A 58 -16.52 -11.60 -7.55
C LYS A 58 -16.24 -11.09 -8.97
N HIS A 59 -15.15 -10.35 -9.18
CA HIS A 59 -14.79 -9.81 -10.50
C HIS A 59 -13.92 -10.75 -11.33
N HIS A 60 -13.36 -11.80 -10.72
CA HIS A 60 -12.44 -12.74 -11.37
C HIS A 60 -13.08 -14.10 -11.66
N THR A 61 -14.40 -14.22 -11.55
CA THR A 61 -15.07 -15.46 -12.00
C THR A 61 -15.06 -15.54 -13.53
N PRO A 62 -15.08 -16.74 -14.13
CA PRO A 62 -15.16 -16.89 -15.58
C PRO A 62 -16.36 -16.15 -16.18
N GLU A 63 -17.50 -16.19 -15.50
CA GLU A 63 -18.75 -15.53 -15.94
C GLU A 63 -18.62 -14.01 -15.92
N ALA A 64 -18.04 -13.45 -14.85
CA ALA A 64 -17.80 -12.01 -14.74
C ALA A 64 -16.80 -11.53 -15.79
N THR A 65 -15.71 -12.28 -15.99
CA THR A 65 -14.68 -11.99 -16.98
C THR A 65 -15.26 -11.95 -18.39
N GLU A 66 -16.06 -12.97 -18.76
CA GLU A 66 -16.71 -13.02 -20.07
C GLU A 66 -17.75 -11.90 -20.22
N ALA A 67 -18.56 -11.63 -19.19
CA ALA A 67 -19.52 -10.53 -19.21
C ALA A 67 -18.86 -9.16 -19.44
N TYR A 68 -17.72 -8.90 -18.79
CA TYR A 68 -16.96 -7.66 -18.98
C TYR A 68 -16.38 -7.55 -20.38
N TYR A 69 -15.87 -8.66 -20.92
CA TYR A 69 -15.36 -8.71 -22.28
C TYR A 69 -16.46 -8.45 -23.31
N GLN A 70 -17.63 -9.09 -23.17
CA GLN A 70 -18.77 -8.87 -24.07
C GLN A 70 -19.32 -7.44 -24.00
N ARG A 71 -19.38 -6.86 -22.79
CA ARG A 71 -19.78 -5.46 -22.59
C ARG A 71 -18.79 -4.47 -23.22
N TYR A 72 -17.50 -4.79 -23.19
CA TYR A 72 -16.45 -4.06 -23.88
C TYR A 72 -16.63 -4.13 -25.41
N LEU A 73 -16.73 -5.33 -25.99
CA LEU A 73 -16.91 -5.53 -27.43
C LEU A 73 -18.16 -4.79 -27.95
N THR A 74 -19.27 -4.91 -27.24
CA THR A 74 -20.54 -4.23 -27.59
C THR A 74 -20.38 -2.70 -27.56
N GLY A 75 -19.73 -2.18 -26.52
CA GLY A 75 -19.51 -0.74 -26.36
C GLY A 75 -18.62 -0.17 -27.46
N VAL A 76 -17.50 -0.85 -27.76
CA VAL A 76 -16.57 -0.42 -28.81
C VAL A 76 -17.20 -0.51 -30.21
N THR A 77 -17.99 -1.56 -30.48
CA THR A 77 -18.70 -1.70 -31.76
C THR A 77 -19.71 -0.56 -31.97
N THR A 78 -20.34 -0.09 -30.89
CA THR A 78 -21.29 1.04 -30.95
C THR A 78 -20.56 2.36 -31.15
N ASN A 79 -19.50 2.62 -30.36
CA ASN A 79 -18.69 3.82 -30.45
C ASN A 79 -17.27 3.58 -29.91
N ALA A 80 -16.33 3.33 -30.82
CA ALA A 80 -14.94 3.07 -30.47
C ALA A 80 -14.24 4.25 -29.75
N ALA A 81 -14.76 5.47 -29.86
CA ALA A 81 -14.21 6.65 -29.19
C ALA A 81 -14.72 6.83 -27.75
N SER A 82 -15.79 6.13 -27.34
CA SER A 82 -16.34 6.24 -25.97
C SER A 82 -15.40 5.59 -24.95
N PRO A 83 -15.27 6.08 -23.71
CA PRO A 83 -14.43 5.49 -22.66
C PRO A 83 -15.07 4.23 -22.04
N VAL A 84 -15.37 3.22 -22.86
CA VAL A 84 -16.14 2.01 -22.51
C VAL A 84 -15.61 1.30 -21.26
N LEU A 85 -14.29 1.10 -21.13
CA LEU A 85 -13.73 0.40 -19.97
C LEU A 85 -13.83 1.22 -18.68
N LEU A 86 -13.74 2.55 -18.78
CA LEU A 86 -13.89 3.43 -17.65
C LEU A 86 -15.35 3.49 -17.18
N GLU A 87 -16.29 3.55 -18.12
CA GLU A 87 -17.73 3.45 -17.86
C GLU A 87 -18.05 2.12 -17.17
N LEU A 88 -17.57 1.00 -17.72
CA LEU A 88 -17.73 -0.32 -17.13
C LEU A 88 -17.20 -0.38 -15.69
N ALA A 89 -16.01 0.16 -15.43
CA ALA A 89 -15.44 0.19 -14.09
C ALA A 89 -16.33 0.95 -13.08
N ASN A 90 -16.94 2.06 -13.51
CA ASN A 90 -17.89 2.81 -12.70
C ASN A 90 -19.20 2.03 -12.48
N GLU A 91 -19.73 1.37 -13.51
CA GLU A 91 -20.95 0.55 -13.44
C GLU A 91 -20.81 -0.58 -12.41
N VAL A 92 -19.67 -1.28 -12.41
CA VAL A 92 -19.45 -2.44 -11.52
C VAL A 92 -18.83 -2.08 -10.17
N GLY A 93 -18.47 -0.82 -9.97
CA GLY A 93 -17.82 -0.33 -8.76
C GLY A 93 -16.44 -0.95 -8.52
N PHE A 94 -15.63 -1.10 -9.57
CA PHE A 94 -14.29 -1.68 -9.51
C PHE A 94 -13.22 -0.71 -10.03
N ALA A 95 -11.94 -1.02 -9.78
CA ALA A 95 -10.86 -0.13 -10.18
C ALA A 95 -10.67 -0.14 -11.71
N PRO A 96 -10.59 1.03 -12.38
CA PRO A 96 -10.42 1.10 -13.83
C PRO A 96 -9.23 0.28 -14.34
N SER A 97 -8.09 0.35 -13.65
CA SER A 97 -6.90 -0.45 -14.01
C SER A 97 -7.12 -1.96 -13.86
N LEU A 98 -7.93 -2.39 -12.90
CA LEU A 98 -8.23 -3.81 -12.69
C LEU A 98 -9.27 -4.33 -13.69
N VAL A 99 -10.26 -3.53 -14.07
CA VAL A 99 -11.17 -3.87 -15.18
C VAL A 99 -10.38 -3.98 -16.49
N ALA A 100 -9.51 -3.00 -16.77
CA ALA A 100 -8.63 -3.03 -17.92
C ALA A 100 -7.74 -4.28 -17.93
N ARG A 101 -7.21 -4.69 -16.78
CA ARG A 101 -6.45 -5.93 -16.62
C ARG A 101 -7.27 -7.17 -17.01
N ILE A 102 -8.50 -7.29 -16.49
CA ILE A 102 -9.38 -8.45 -16.76
C ILE A 102 -9.70 -8.54 -18.25
N VAL A 103 -10.07 -7.41 -18.88
CA VAL A 103 -10.41 -7.36 -20.31
C VAL A 103 -9.18 -7.67 -21.17
N LEU A 104 -8.01 -7.10 -20.84
CA LEU A 104 -6.76 -7.36 -21.54
C LEU A 104 -6.35 -8.83 -21.44
N GLU A 105 -6.44 -9.42 -20.26
CA GLU A 105 -6.13 -10.84 -20.05
C GLU A 105 -7.05 -11.74 -20.87
N ARG A 106 -8.34 -11.42 -20.92
CA ARG A 106 -9.32 -12.17 -21.73
C ARG A 106 -9.13 -11.99 -23.23
N PHE A 107 -8.78 -10.78 -23.67
CA PHE A 107 -8.46 -10.44 -25.07
C PHE A 107 -7.25 -11.25 -25.57
N LEU A 108 -6.19 -11.35 -24.78
CA LEU A 108 -4.98 -12.12 -25.15
C LEU A 108 -5.23 -13.63 -25.23
N GLN A 109 -6.30 -14.13 -24.61
CA GLN A 109 -6.74 -15.52 -24.68
C GLN A 109 -7.72 -15.79 -25.84
N GLU A 110 -8.10 -14.75 -26.60
CA GLU A 110 -8.97 -14.91 -27.76
C GLU A 110 -8.36 -15.87 -28.78
N GLY A 111 -9.17 -16.78 -29.33
CA GLY A 111 -8.71 -17.82 -30.26
C GLY A 111 -8.06 -19.06 -29.61
N GLY A 112 -8.17 -19.22 -28.29
CA GLY A 112 -7.65 -20.41 -27.59
C GLY A 112 -6.13 -20.36 -27.36
N GLY A 113 -5.55 -19.17 -27.37
CA GLY A 113 -4.14 -18.95 -27.05
C GLY A 113 -3.77 -19.37 -25.62
N PRO A 114 -2.47 -19.52 -25.34
CA PRO A 114 -1.99 -19.86 -23.99
C PRO A 114 -2.34 -18.75 -23.00
N VAL A 115 -2.50 -19.12 -21.72
CA VAL A 115 -2.73 -18.16 -20.64
C VAL A 115 -1.56 -17.16 -20.61
N PRO A 116 -1.82 -15.84 -20.75
CA PRO A 116 -0.78 -14.83 -20.78
C PRO A 116 -0.05 -14.76 -19.44
N SER A 117 1.27 -14.56 -19.49
CA SER A 117 2.06 -14.42 -18.27
C SER A 117 1.72 -13.11 -17.55
N LYS A 118 1.77 -13.12 -16.21
CA LYS A 118 1.57 -11.91 -15.40
C LYS A 118 2.55 -10.80 -15.78
N THR A 119 3.79 -11.17 -16.13
CA THR A 119 4.83 -10.23 -16.56
C THR A 119 4.44 -9.50 -17.84
N LEU A 120 3.89 -10.21 -18.83
CA LEU A 120 3.42 -9.63 -20.09
C LEU A 120 2.25 -8.67 -19.87
N ILE A 121 1.26 -9.08 -19.08
CA ILE A 121 0.11 -8.21 -18.75
C ILE A 121 0.59 -6.94 -18.05
N ASN A 122 1.49 -7.09 -17.07
CA ASN A 122 2.02 -5.94 -16.34
C ASN A 122 2.87 -5.03 -17.24
N SER A 123 3.58 -5.55 -18.25
CA SER A 123 4.32 -4.71 -19.20
C SER A 123 3.38 -3.89 -20.08
N MET A 124 2.32 -4.52 -20.61
CA MET A 124 1.29 -3.84 -21.41
C MET A 124 0.46 -2.84 -20.61
N LEU A 125 0.22 -3.09 -19.31
CA LEU A 125 -0.42 -2.11 -18.44
C LEU A 125 0.50 -0.92 -18.12
N ARG A 126 1.82 -1.13 -18.04
CA ARG A 126 2.77 -0.02 -17.87
C ARG A 126 2.96 0.78 -19.17
N ASP A 127 2.90 0.10 -20.30
CA ASP A 127 3.05 0.65 -21.63
C ASP A 127 1.95 0.12 -22.57
N PRO A 128 0.79 0.81 -22.61
CA PRO A 128 -0.34 0.41 -23.45
C PRO A 128 -0.03 0.39 -24.95
N SER A 129 1.05 1.01 -25.40
CA SER A 129 1.46 0.98 -26.82
C SER A 129 1.89 -0.41 -27.29
N GLN A 130 2.19 -1.33 -26.35
CA GLN A 130 2.51 -2.72 -26.63
C GLN A 130 1.26 -3.58 -26.95
N ILE A 131 0.06 -3.05 -26.72
CA ILE A 131 -1.19 -3.75 -27.02
C ILE A 131 -1.45 -3.68 -28.54
N PRO A 132 -1.59 -4.82 -29.24
CA PRO A 132 -1.76 -4.82 -30.70
C PRO A 132 -3.01 -4.09 -31.20
N ASP A 133 -4.12 -4.20 -30.45
CA ASP A 133 -5.36 -3.50 -30.78
C ASP A 133 -5.31 -2.05 -30.28
N GLY A 134 -5.29 -1.10 -31.22
CA GLY A 134 -5.17 0.32 -30.90
C GLY A 134 -6.36 0.89 -30.12
N VAL A 135 -7.55 0.30 -30.27
CA VAL A 135 -8.73 0.73 -29.51
C VAL A 135 -8.60 0.29 -28.06
N LEU A 136 -8.28 -0.98 -27.81
CA LEU A 136 -8.01 -1.52 -26.48
C LEU A 136 -6.83 -0.80 -25.82
N ALA A 137 -5.76 -0.52 -26.55
CA ALA A 137 -4.63 0.26 -26.07
C ALA A 137 -5.07 1.62 -25.51
N ASN A 138 -5.90 2.36 -26.26
CA ASN A 138 -6.45 3.64 -25.82
C ASN A 138 -7.38 3.49 -24.61
N GLN A 139 -8.23 2.46 -24.57
CA GLN A 139 -9.13 2.20 -23.44
C GLN A 139 -8.35 1.88 -22.16
N VAL A 140 -7.33 1.03 -22.26
CA VAL A 140 -6.43 0.67 -21.16
C VAL A 140 -5.69 1.93 -20.67
N TYR A 141 -5.15 2.74 -21.58
CA TYR A 141 -4.51 4.01 -21.25
C TYR A 141 -5.45 4.95 -20.48
N GLN A 142 -6.69 5.12 -20.93
CA GLN A 142 -7.69 5.95 -20.23
C GLN A 142 -7.99 5.42 -18.83
N CYS A 143 -8.11 4.10 -18.66
CA CYS A 143 -8.26 3.50 -17.34
C CYS A 143 -7.07 3.79 -16.44
N ILE A 144 -5.83 3.65 -16.92
CA ILE A 144 -4.61 3.92 -16.15
C ILE A 144 -4.54 5.38 -15.69
N VAL A 145 -4.81 6.32 -16.59
CA VAL A 145 -4.74 7.77 -16.29
C VAL A 145 -5.85 8.20 -15.33
N ASN A 146 -7.00 7.52 -15.34
CA ASN A 146 -8.13 7.86 -14.47
C ASN A 146 -8.18 7.06 -13.16
N ASP A 147 -7.41 5.97 -13.04
CA ASP A 147 -7.29 5.23 -11.79
C ASP A 147 -6.61 6.09 -10.72
N CYS A 148 -7.16 6.06 -9.52
CA CYS A 148 -6.70 6.86 -8.40
C CYS A 148 -5.96 6.05 -7.32
N CYS A 149 -5.98 4.71 -7.40
CA CYS A 149 -5.52 3.86 -6.30
C CYS A 149 -4.70 2.61 -6.70
N TYR A 150 -4.96 2.02 -7.87
CA TYR A 150 -4.45 0.71 -8.30
C TYR A 150 -3.71 0.73 -9.65
N GLY A 151 -3.68 1.87 -10.35
CA GLY A 151 -2.98 2.00 -11.62
C GLY A 151 -1.45 2.11 -11.48
N PRO A 152 -0.69 1.82 -12.55
CA PRO A 152 0.77 1.95 -12.58
C PRO A 152 1.30 3.31 -12.10
N LEU A 153 0.61 4.41 -12.44
CA LEU A 153 0.99 5.75 -12.01
C LEU A 153 0.94 5.91 -10.49
N VAL A 154 -0.07 5.32 -9.85
CA VAL A 154 -0.24 5.38 -8.40
C VAL A 154 0.82 4.54 -7.70
N ASP A 155 1.17 3.39 -8.28
CA ASP A 155 2.26 2.56 -7.75
C ASP A 155 3.62 3.25 -7.87
N CYS A 156 3.88 3.96 -8.99
CA CYS A 156 5.07 4.80 -9.13
C CYS A 156 5.13 5.90 -8.06
N ILE A 157 4.00 6.58 -7.79
CA ILE A 157 3.94 7.61 -6.73
C ILE A 157 4.22 7.00 -5.36
N LYS A 158 3.59 5.88 -5.01
CA LYS A 158 3.83 5.20 -3.72
C LYS A 158 5.30 4.77 -3.56
N HIS A 159 5.90 4.25 -4.62
CA HIS A 159 7.30 3.84 -4.61
C HIS A 159 8.25 5.03 -4.45
N ALA A 160 8.01 6.13 -5.18
CA ALA A 160 8.79 7.35 -5.06
C ALA A 160 8.72 7.94 -3.64
N ILE A 161 7.52 7.98 -3.04
CA ILE A 161 7.33 8.44 -1.66
C ILE A 161 8.08 7.53 -0.68
N GLY A 162 7.99 6.20 -0.84
CA GLY A 162 8.73 5.24 -0.02
C GLY A 162 10.24 5.50 -0.06
N HIS A 163 10.79 5.58 -1.27
CA HIS A 163 12.21 5.83 -1.49
C HIS A 163 12.66 7.19 -0.92
N GLU A 164 11.87 8.26 -1.09
CA GLU A 164 12.18 9.57 -0.50
C GLU A 164 12.30 9.49 1.03
N HIS A 165 11.40 8.74 1.68
CA HIS A 165 11.42 8.57 3.13
C HIS A 165 12.57 7.68 3.61
N GLU A 166 12.99 6.70 2.82
CA GLU A 166 14.20 5.90 3.07
C GLU A 166 15.46 6.76 2.98
N VAL A 167 15.57 7.64 1.98
CA VAL A 167 16.69 8.59 1.84
C VAL A 167 16.73 9.55 3.03
N LEU A 168 15.60 10.13 3.44
CA LEU A 168 15.54 11.00 4.62
C LEU A 168 15.96 10.27 5.89
N LEU A 169 15.54 9.02 6.06
CA LEU A 169 15.97 8.20 7.20
C LEU A 169 17.48 7.94 7.17
N GLN A 170 18.03 7.66 5.99
CA GLN A 170 19.46 7.49 5.80
C GLN A 170 20.24 8.75 6.20
N GLU A 171 19.78 9.94 5.76
CA GLU A 171 20.37 11.22 6.12
C GLU A 171 20.34 11.44 7.64
N ILE A 172 19.22 11.15 8.31
CA ILE A 172 19.10 11.26 9.77
C ILE A 172 20.10 10.32 10.48
N LEU A 173 20.26 9.07 10.03
CA LEU A 173 21.21 8.14 10.63
C LEU A 173 22.65 8.64 10.49
N LEU A 174 23.00 9.20 9.33
CA LEU A 174 24.31 9.79 9.08
C LEU A 174 24.56 11.04 9.94
N GLU A 175 23.60 11.97 10.02
CA GLU A 175 23.68 13.17 10.86
C GLU A 175 23.89 12.82 12.34
N LYS A 176 23.32 11.70 12.78
CA LYS A 176 23.43 11.21 14.15
C LYS A 176 24.64 10.29 14.38
N ASN A 177 25.52 10.13 13.38
CA ASN A 177 26.70 9.26 13.42
C ASN A 177 26.36 7.81 13.80
N VAL A 178 25.18 7.32 13.38
CA VAL A 178 24.78 5.92 13.56
C VAL A 178 25.31 5.12 12.37
N SER A 179 26.10 4.08 12.64
CA SER A 179 26.64 3.21 11.58
C SER A 179 25.62 2.16 11.17
N PHE A 180 25.40 1.98 9.87
CA PHE A 180 24.37 1.07 9.33
C PHE A 180 24.75 0.45 7.98
N LEU A 181 24.12 -0.68 7.67
CA LEU A 181 24.09 -1.34 6.38
C LEU A 181 22.71 -1.17 5.75
N ALA A 182 22.66 -0.61 4.54
CA ALA A 182 21.43 -0.44 3.77
C ALA A 182 21.02 -1.73 3.04
N GLU A 183 19.75 -1.80 2.61
CA GLU A 183 19.16 -2.98 1.96
C GLU A 183 20.02 -3.55 0.82
N ASP A 184 20.50 -2.71 -0.10
CA ASP A 184 21.29 -3.14 -1.26
C ASP A 184 22.60 -3.82 -0.86
N GLN A 185 23.23 -3.35 0.22
CA GLN A 185 24.44 -3.95 0.77
C GLN A 185 24.15 -5.32 1.38
N LEU A 186 22.98 -5.48 1.99
CA LEU A 186 22.53 -6.76 2.55
C LEU A 186 22.20 -7.75 1.44
N ARG A 187 21.52 -7.31 0.37
CA ARG A 187 21.26 -8.15 -0.81
C ARG A 187 22.56 -8.61 -1.46
N ALA A 188 23.55 -7.74 -1.61
CA ALA A 188 24.87 -8.10 -2.13
C ALA A 188 25.59 -9.14 -1.26
N LYS A 189 25.35 -9.14 0.05
CA LYS A 189 25.88 -10.13 1.00
C LYS A 189 25.09 -11.45 1.01
N GLY A 190 24.03 -11.57 0.21
CA GLY A 190 23.24 -12.81 0.07
C GLY A 190 22.18 -13.02 1.16
N TYR A 191 21.73 -11.95 1.84
CA TYR A 191 20.63 -12.07 2.79
C TYR A 191 19.28 -12.20 2.05
N ASP A 192 18.51 -13.25 2.36
CA ASP A 192 17.19 -13.49 1.76
C ASP A 192 16.10 -12.51 2.22
N LYS A 193 16.24 -11.97 3.44
CA LYS A 193 15.34 -10.96 4.01
C LYS A 193 16.18 -9.82 4.55
N THR A 194 15.90 -8.63 4.04
CA THR A 194 16.72 -7.44 4.23
C THR A 194 15.82 -6.34 4.80
N PRO A 195 15.96 -5.98 6.09
CA PRO A 195 15.34 -4.76 6.56
C PRO A 195 16.00 -3.57 5.84
N ASP A 196 15.31 -2.44 5.77
CA ASP A 196 15.82 -1.24 5.09
C ASP A 196 17.21 -0.85 5.62
N PHE A 197 17.40 -0.94 6.95
CA PHE A 197 18.68 -0.69 7.61
C PHE A 197 18.98 -1.71 8.71
N ILE A 198 20.20 -2.24 8.74
CA ILE A 198 20.78 -2.93 9.92
C ILE A 198 21.80 -2.01 10.55
N LEU A 199 21.67 -1.75 11.85
CA LEU A 199 22.64 -0.95 12.58
C LEU A 199 23.86 -1.81 12.92
N GLU A 200 25.05 -1.39 12.50
CA GLU A 200 26.27 -2.12 12.79
C GLU A 200 26.55 -2.16 14.29
N VAL A 201 26.22 -1.06 14.98
CA VAL A 201 26.23 -0.96 16.44
C VAL A 201 24.79 -0.74 16.91
N PRO A 202 24.21 -1.67 17.70
CA PRO A 202 22.89 -1.47 18.27
C PRO A 202 22.82 -0.22 19.14
N ILE A 203 21.71 0.51 19.07
CA ILE A 203 21.48 1.73 19.85
C ILE A 203 20.39 1.51 20.89
N ALA A 204 20.50 2.18 22.03
CA ALA A 204 19.47 2.18 23.06
C ALA A 204 18.53 3.39 22.88
N VAL A 205 17.24 3.15 22.67
CA VAL A 205 16.21 4.19 22.61
C VAL A 205 15.12 3.84 23.62
N GLU A 206 14.83 4.77 24.53
CA GLU A 206 13.80 4.60 25.58
C GLU A 206 13.92 3.29 26.38
N GLY A 207 15.15 2.87 26.69
CA GLY A 207 15.42 1.64 27.46
C GLY A 207 15.42 0.36 26.62
N HIS A 208 15.38 0.47 25.29
CA HIS A 208 15.35 -0.69 24.44
C HIS A 208 16.43 -0.69 23.37
N ILE A 209 17.00 -1.88 23.12
CA ILE A 209 18.08 -2.07 22.15
C ILE A 209 17.50 -2.29 20.76
N ILE A 210 17.95 -1.46 19.81
CA ILE A 210 17.56 -1.49 18.41
C ILE A 210 18.76 -1.87 17.55
N HIS A 211 18.58 -2.87 16.69
CA HIS A 211 19.61 -3.38 15.80
C HIS A 211 19.23 -3.29 14.32
N TRP A 212 17.97 -3.03 14.01
CA TRP A 212 17.51 -2.87 12.63
C TRP A 212 16.30 -1.95 12.57
N ILE A 213 16.11 -1.34 11.41
CA ILE A 213 15.04 -0.40 11.12
C ILE A 213 14.37 -0.84 9.82
N GLU A 214 13.05 -0.87 9.87
CA GLU A 214 12.18 -1.04 8.71
C GLU A 214 11.29 0.20 8.65
N SER A 215 11.35 0.90 7.53
CA SER A 215 10.64 2.13 7.27
C SER A 215 9.37 1.85 6.47
N LYS A 216 8.32 2.62 6.75
CA LYS A 216 7.10 2.55 5.95
C LYS A 216 6.47 3.91 5.79
N ALA A 217 6.45 4.40 4.54
CA ALA A 217 5.80 5.65 4.17
C ALA A 217 4.42 5.37 3.56
N SER A 218 3.46 5.01 4.41
CA SER A 218 2.07 4.79 3.95
C SER A 218 1.06 5.26 4.97
N PHE A 219 -0.11 5.66 4.51
CA PHE A 219 -1.22 5.95 5.40
C PHE A 219 -1.67 4.66 6.09
N GLY A 220 -1.62 4.66 7.41
CA GLY A 220 -1.85 3.47 8.23
C GLY A 220 -3.07 3.64 9.11
N ASP A 221 -3.87 2.60 9.15
CA ASP A 221 -4.95 2.37 10.11
C ASP A 221 -4.62 1.13 10.95
N GLU A 222 -5.46 0.83 11.93
CA GLU A 222 -5.22 -0.30 12.84
C GLU A 222 -5.12 -1.65 12.09
N CYS A 223 -5.93 -1.85 11.05
CA CYS A 223 -5.96 -3.08 10.27
C CYS A 223 -4.69 -3.27 9.42
N SER A 224 -4.26 -2.24 8.68
CA SER A 224 -3.04 -2.27 7.86
C SER A 224 -1.80 -2.41 8.72
N HIS A 225 -1.76 -1.79 9.90
CA HIS A 225 -0.66 -1.95 10.84
C HIS A 225 -0.55 -3.41 11.34
N LYS A 226 -1.67 -4.04 11.74
CA LYS A 226 -1.69 -5.45 12.17
C LYS A 226 -1.25 -6.41 11.05
N ALA A 227 -1.74 -6.20 9.83
CA ALA A 227 -1.36 -7.02 8.68
C ALA A 227 0.14 -6.91 8.38
N TYR A 228 0.68 -5.69 8.38
CA TYR A 228 2.11 -5.44 8.15
C TYR A 228 2.98 -6.10 9.23
N LEU A 229 2.58 -5.99 10.51
CA LEU A 229 3.22 -6.67 11.63
C LEU A 229 3.31 -8.19 11.41
N HIS A 230 2.22 -8.81 10.98
CA HIS A 230 2.16 -10.25 10.76
C HIS A 230 3.06 -10.70 9.59
N ASP A 231 2.97 -10.02 8.44
CA ASP A 231 3.57 -10.51 7.19
C ASP A 231 5.08 -10.24 7.09
N GLN A 232 5.56 -9.10 7.60
CA GLN A 232 6.97 -8.72 7.55
C GLN A 232 7.71 -9.10 8.84
N PHE A 233 7.19 -8.73 10.02
CA PHE A 233 7.96 -8.77 11.26
C PHE A 233 8.13 -10.18 11.83
N TRP A 234 7.12 -11.03 11.70
CA TRP A 234 7.17 -12.39 12.26
C TRP A 234 8.30 -13.22 11.65
N SER A 235 8.64 -12.94 10.40
CA SER A 235 9.74 -13.61 9.70
C SER A 235 11.12 -13.26 10.25
N TYR A 236 11.31 -12.06 10.78
CA TYR A 236 12.55 -11.64 11.45
C TYR A 236 12.64 -12.20 12.88
N TRP A 237 11.51 -12.30 13.58
CA TRP A 237 11.41 -12.89 14.93
C TRP A 237 12.03 -14.29 14.99
N ASN A 238 11.67 -15.15 14.04
CA ASN A 238 12.13 -16.53 14.03
C ASN A 238 13.60 -16.72 13.61
N ARG A 239 14.23 -15.73 12.94
CA ARG A 239 15.61 -15.83 12.43
C ARG A 239 16.66 -15.22 13.36
N SER A 240 16.30 -14.21 14.14
CA SER A 240 17.22 -13.48 15.04
C SER A 240 17.31 -14.08 16.45
N LEU A 241 16.39 -14.96 16.84
CA LEU A 241 16.36 -15.57 18.18
C LEU A 241 17.14 -16.89 18.31
N ALA A 242 17.67 -17.47 17.22
CA ALA A 242 18.40 -18.74 17.30
C ALA A 242 19.80 -18.61 17.93
N HIS A 243 20.39 -17.40 17.96
CA HIS A 243 21.78 -17.21 18.42
C HIS A 243 21.94 -16.50 19.77
N ILE A 244 20.89 -15.87 20.33
CA ILE A 244 21.07 -14.92 21.45
C ILE A 244 20.45 -15.35 22.80
N CYS A 245 19.45 -16.23 22.89
CA CYS A 245 18.76 -16.42 24.18
C CYS A 245 18.79 -17.83 24.74
N LYS A 246 19.79 -18.11 25.60
CA LYS A 246 19.73 -19.20 26.60
C LYS A 246 19.59 -18.71 28.06
N GLU A 247 19.67 -17.40 28.32
CA GLU A 247 19.73 -16.86 29.70
C GLU A 247 18.56 -15.95 30.14
N ALA A 248 17.67 -15.49 29.26
CA ALA A 248 16.66 -14.47 29.60
C ALA A 248 15.34 -15.00 30.21
N LEU A 249 15.27 -16.27 30.63
CA LEU A 249 14.00 -16.95 30.93
C LEU A 249 13.47 -16.80 32.37
N SER A 250 13.95 -15.84 33.16
CA SER A 250 13.62 -15.78 34.60
C SER A 250 12.82 -14.58 35.10
N LEU A 251 12.36 -13.64 34.27
CA LEU A 251 11.65 -12.46 34.80
C LEU A 251 10.41 -12.02 34.01
N SER A 252 9.30 -12.05 34.74
CA SER A 252 8.19 -11.07 34.73
C SER A 252 6.90 -11.41 33.96
N GLN A 253 5.92 -11.86 34.77
CA GLN A 253 4.49 -11.66 34.58
C GLN A 253 4.13 -10.19 34.86
N LYS A 254 3.44 -9.48 33.93
CA LYS A 254 2.21 -8.66 34.17
C LYS A 254 1.85 -7.77 32.97
N LYS A 255 0.53 -7.62 32.79
CA LYS A 255 -0.23 -7.04 31.67
C LYS A 255 -0.09 -5.52 31.49
N SER A 256 -0.03 -5.05 30.24
CA SER A 256 -1.00 -4.14 29.57
C SER A 256 -0.52 -3.87 28.14
N TYR A 257 -1.43 -3.60 27.20
CA TYR A 257 -1.21 -3.64 25.75
C TYR A 257 -0.13 -2.66 25.24
N TYR A 258 1.10 -3.16 25.19
CA TYR A 258 2.22 -2.68 24.38
C TYR A 258 2.56 -3.84 23.44
N TYR A 259 2.63 -3.61 22.13
CA TYR A 259 3.43 -4.52 21.30
C TYR A 259 4.90 -4.06 21.35
N LEU A 260 5.40 -3.97 22.59
CA LEU A 260 6.80 -4.07 22.97
C LEU A 260 6.99 -5.56 23.25
N CYS A 261 7.63 -6.29 22.33
CA CYS A 261 8.03 -7.65 22.61
C CYS A 261 9.38 -7.58 23.32
N ASN A 262 9.40 -8.09 24.56
CA ASN A 262 10.53 -8.02 25.49
C ASN A 262 11.88 -8.34 24.82
N ASP A 263 12.86 -7.50 25.19
CA ASP A 263 14.32 -7.61 25.02
C ASP A 263 14.99 -7.29 23.67
N MET A 264 14.27 -6.86 22.63
CA MET A 264 14.83 -6.11 21.49
C MET A 264 13.75 -5.23 20.86
N VAL A 265 13.86 -3.90 20.99
CA VAL A 265 12.90 -3.02 20.31
C VAL A 265 13.37 -2.73 18.91
N LYS A 266 12.40 -2.80 18.02
CA LYS A 266 12.51 -2.66 16.58
C LYS A 266 11.80 -1.37 16.26
N ILE A 267 12.48 -0.41 15.64
CA ILE A 267 11.80 0.82 15.24
C ILE A 267 11.14 0.56 13.88
N VAL A 268 9.81 0.54 13.87
CA VAL A 268 9.03 0.80 12.66
C VAL A 268 8.80 2.30 12.61
N LEU A 269 9.60 3.01 11.82
CA LEU A 269 9.34 4.43 11.59
C LEU A 269 8.17 4.53 10.61
N ASN A 270 6.97 4.57 11.18
CA ASN A 270 5.80 5.01 10.45
C ASN A 270 5.86 6.54 10.45
N MET A 271 6.44 7.13 9.40
CA MET A 271 6.41 8.59 9.21
C MET A 271 5.00 9.00 8.78
N GLN A 272 4.08 8.99 9.73
CA GLN A 272 2.73 9.49 9.54
C GLN A 272 2.67 10.98 9.88
N VAL A 273 1.84 11.71 9.13
CA VAL A 273 1.35 13.03 9.52
C VAL A 273 0.74 12.88 10.93
N PRO A 274 1.13 13.71 11.92
CA PRO A 274 0.90 13.43 13.34
C PRO A 274 -0.59 13.22 13.63
N LEU A 275 -0.91 12.20 14.43
CA LEU A 275 -2.19 11.97 15.11
C LEU A 275 -1.88 11.95 16.62
N LYS A 276 -2.34 12.94 17.40
CA LYS A 276 -2.29 12.83 18.87
C LYS A 276 -3.60 12.21 19.35
N SER A 277 -3.52 10.98 19.83
CA SER A 277 -4.59 10.27 20.53
C SER A 277 -4.61 10.64 22.00
N SER A 278 -5.78 11.06 22.48
CA SER A 278 -6.13 11.05 23.91
C SER A 278 -6.82 9.73 24.22
N PHE A 279 -6.08 8.65 24.49
CA PHE A 279 -6.50 7.46 25.26
C PHE A 279 -5.24 6.60 25.56
N PRO A 280 -5.07 6.04 26.77
CA PRO A 280 -3.91 5.22 27.11
C PRO A 280 -4.12 3.79 26.64
N GLY A 281 -3.23 3.30 25.77
CA GLY A 281 -3.22 1.92 25.28
C GLY A 281 -3.34 1.86 23.76
N ALA A 282 -2.29 1.34 23.11
CA ALA A 282 -2.10 1.21 21.67
C ALA A 282 -1.89 2.52 20.89
N GLY A 283 -0.76 3.20 21.17
CA GLY A 283 -0.17 4.17 20.26
C GLY A 283 0.88 3.48 19.38
N ALA A 284 0.72 3.53 18.05
CA ALA A 284 1.86 3.43 17.14
C ALA A 284 2.58 4.77 17.22
N TYR A 285 3.72 4.80 17.91
CA TYR A 285 4.53 5.99 18.08
C TYR A 285 5.14 6.37 16.72
N ILE A 286 4.80 7.55 16.21
CA ILE A 286 5.70 8.26 15.31
C ILE A 286 6.82 8.76 16.21
N TYR A 287 7.91 8.02 16.28
CA TYR A 287 9.12 8.56 16.87
C TYR A 287 9.66 9.62 15.92
N SER A 288 9.53 10.89 16.29
CA SER A 288 10.56 11.84 15.88
C SER A 288 11.82 11.35 16.57
N LEU A 289 12.81 10.90 15.79
CA LEU A 289 14.17 10.70 16.29
C LEU A 289 14.73 12.08 16.70
N SER A 290 14.28 12.60 17.83
CA SER A 290 15.09 13.47 18.65
C SER A 290 16.12 12.58 19.35
N LEU A 291 17.09 12.12 18.55
CA LEU A 291 18.42 11.77 19.05
C LEU A 291 19.13 13.04 19.49
#